data_AF-A0AAW0RFU6-F1
#
_entry.id   AF-A0AAW0RFU6-F1
#
_cell.length_a   1.000
_cell.length_b   1.000
_cell.length_c   1.000
_cell.angle_alpha   90.00
_cell.angle_beta   90.00
_cell.angle_gamma   90.00
#
_symmetry.space_group_name_H-M   'P 1'
#
loop_
_entity.id
_entity.type
_entity.pdbx_description
1 polymer ?
#
loop_
_entity_poly.entity_id
_entity_poly.type
_entity_poly.pdbx_seq_one_letter_code
_entity_poly.pdbx_strand_id
1 'polypeptide(L)'
;MSEPTPEPKEATVTFYSYCPVTSEQHSFTVDHDDVLSSETLEEIAKKIRYSWPRKMSEERSRALMEVIYKVIAWEKGATLEHPVLPKLGSYPDAKKRKLPGQAHARPLHTALGAGAKMPVLH
;
A
#
# COMPACT_ATOMS: atom_id res chain seq x y z
N MET A 1 -16.75 29.60 -16.56
CA MET A 1 -15.48 28.96 -16.18
C MET A 1 -15.84 27.77 -15.31
N SER A 2 -15.63 26.56 -15.79
CA SER A 2 -15.98 25.35 -15.03
C SER A 2 -14.88 25.11 -14.00
N GLU A 3 -15.21 25.35 -12.74
CA GLU A 3 -14.40 24.98 -11.59
C GLU A 3 -14.30 23.44 -11.56
N PRO A 4 -13.10 22.83 -11.55
CA PRO A 4 -13.00 21.39 -11.45
C PRO A 4 -13.36 20.97 -10.03
N THR A 5 -14.58 20.45 -9.85
CA THR A 5 -14.99 19.73 -8.64
C THR A 5 -14.01 18.58 -8.41
N PRO A 6 -13.26 18.54 -7.29
CA PRO A 6 -12.37 17.44 -7.01
C PRO A 6 -13.20 16.17 -6.81
N GLU A 7 -13.05 15.18 -7.70
CA GLU A 7 -13.56 13.83 -7.49
C GLU A 7 -13.12 13.33 -6.09
N PRO A 8 -13.99 12.63 -5.35
CA PRO A 8 -13.63 12.09 -4.06
C PRO A 8 -12.51 11.07 -4.26
N LYS A 9 -11.27 11.45 -3.90
CA LYS A 9 -10.13 10.53 -3.87
C LYS A 9 -10.48 9.40 -2.91
N GLU A 10 -10.77 8.23 -3.47
CA GLU A 10 -11.25 7.09 -2.71
C GLU A 10 -10.17 6.62 -1.73
N ALA A 11 -10.57 6.58 -0.45
CA ALA A 11 -9.89 6.02 0.72
C ALA A 11 -8.62 6.73 1.22
N THR A 12 -8.78 7.82 1.97
CA THR A 12 -7.76 8.23 2.95
C THR A 12 -7.71 7.24 4.11
N VAL A 13 -6.52 7.00 4.67
CA VAL A 13 -6.33 6.22 5.89
C VAL A 13 -5.93 7.13 7.04
N THR A 14 -6.57 6.94 8.18
CA THR A 14 -6.17 7.60 9.43
C THR A 14 -5.56 6.56 10.37
N PHE A 15 -4.35 6.82 10.83
CA PHE A 15 -3.65 5.98 11.81
C PHE A 15 -3.02 6.82 12.91
N TYR A 16 -2.71 6.14 14.01
CA TYR A 16 -2.14 6.75 15.20
C TYR A 16 -0.73 6.20 15.42
N SER A 17 0.22 7.08 15.71
CA SER A 17 1.58 6.72 16.08
C SER A 17 2.00 7.42 17.35
N TYR A 18 2.72 6.71 18.20
CA TYR A 18 3.22 7.23 19.47
C TYR A 18 4.61 7.87 19.26
N CYS A 19 4.79 9.09 19.77
CA CYS A 19 6.09 9.74 19.81
C CYS A 19 6.85 9.25 21.05
N PRO A 20 7.98 8.53 20.90
CA PRO A 20 8.73 8.00 22.04
C PRO A 20 9.39 9.09 22.90
N VAL A 21 9.52 10.31 22.37
CA VAL A 21 10.24 11.41 23.04
C VAL A 21 9.33 12.21 23.95
N THR A 22 8.08 12.45 23.54
CA THR A 22 7.12 13.26 24.31
C THR A 22 6.04 12.45 24.98
N SER A 23 6.00 11.15 24.70
CA SER A 23 4.96 10.26 25.18
C SER A 23 3.54 10.64 24.71
N GLU A 24 3.47 11.33 23.57
CA GLU A 24 2.22 11.77 22.97
C GLU A 24 1.83 10.89 21.78
N GLN A 25 0.52 10.73 21.58
CA GLN A 25 -0.02 10.06 20.40
C GLN A 25 -0.37 11.09 19.34
N HIS A 26 0.07 10.86 18.11
CA HIS A 26 -0.25 11.70 16.96
C HIS A 26 -1.07 10.92 15.94
N SER A 27 -2.10 11.57 15.40
CA SER A 27 -2.86 11.06 14.26
C SER A 27 -2.29 11.60 12.94
N PHE A 28 -2.33 10.75 11.92
CA PHE A 28 -1.96 11.06 10.56
C PHE A 28 -3.10 10.62 9.65
N THR A 29 -3.50 11.53 8.75
CA THR A 29 -4.46 11.23 7.69
C THR A 29 -3.75 11.45 6.37
N VAL A 30 -3.62 10.39 5.60
CA VAL A 30 -2.86 10.34 4.34
C VAL A 30 -3.61 9.48 3.33
N ASP A 31 -3.32 9.66 2.05
CA ASP A 31 -3.92 8.85 1.01
C ASP A 31 -3.47 7.38 1.12
N HIS A 32 -4.35 6.44 0.76
CA HIS A 32 -4.04 5.00 0.84
C HIS A 32 -2.83 4.63 -0.02
N ASP A 33 -2.62 5.28 -1.18
CA ASP A 33 -1.45 5.01 -2.01
C ASP A 33 -0.13 5.50 -1.41
N ASP A 34 -0.18 6.60 -0.64
CA ASP A 34 1.01 7.21 -0.03
C ASP A 34 1.59 6.34 1.07
N VAL A 35 0.77 5.59 1.81
CA VAL A 35 1.25 4.72 2.88
C VAL A 35 1.93 3.45 2.39
N LEU A 36 1.81 3.13 1.09
CA LEU A 36 2.36 1.91 0.49
C LEU A 36 3.82 2.04 0.08
N SER A 37 4.38 3.25 0.16
CA SER A 37 5.74 3.57 -0.24
C SER A 37 6.45 4.29 0.89
N SER A 38 7.58 3.74 1.33
CA SER A 38 8.41 4.42 2.33
C SER A 38 8.90 5.78 1.84
N GLU A 39 9.27 5.91 0.57
CA GLU A 39 9.73 7.16 -0.04
C GLU A 39 8.68 8.27 0.04
N THR A 40 7.41 7.94 -0.23
CA THR A 40 6.32 8.92 -0.19
C THR A 40 6.05 9.37 1.25
N LEU A 41 6.09 8.45 2.20
CA LEU A 41 5.97 8.78 3.63
C LEU A 41 7.14 9.64 4.12
N GLU A 42 8.38 9.41 3.64
CA GLU A 42 9.53 10.24 3.95
C GLU A 42 9.36 11.69 3.47
N GLU A 43 8.81 11.87 2.26
CA GLU A 43 8.49 13.21 1.76
C GLU A 43 7.42 13.91 2.61
N ILE A 44 6.40 13.18 3.07
CA ILE A 44 5.41 13.71 4.02
C ILE A 44 6.08 14.06 5.36
N ALA A 45 6.95 13.21 5.90
CA ALA A 45 7.67 13.46 7.14
C ALA A 45 8.56 14.69 7.06
N LYS A 46 9.25 14.91 5.93
CA LYS A 46 10.02 16.14 5.67
C LYS A 46 9.12 17.37 5.67
N LYS A 47 7.98 17.35 4.97
CA LYS A 47 7.01 18.46 4.96
C LYS A 47 6.52 18.78 6.36
N ILE A 48 6.20 17.75 7.15
CA ILE A 48 5.80 17.92 8.55
C ILE A 48 6.93 18.56 9.34
N ARG A 49 8.17 18.03 9.29
CA ARG A 49 9.31 18.55 10.06
C ARG A 49 9.60 20.05 9.87
N TYR A 50 9.33 20.56 8.67
CA TYR A 50 9.56 21.98 8.34
C TYR A 50 8.31 22.85 8.46
N SER A 51 7.18 22.29 8.89
CA SER A 51 5.94 23.03 9.13
C SER A 51 5.96 23.77 10.47
N TRP A 52 5.07 24.76 10.60
CA TRP A 52 4.80 25.49 11.83
C TRP A 52 3.52 24.95 12.50
N PRO A 53 3.47 24.89 13.85
CA PRO A 53 4.50 25.25 14.81
C PRO A 53 5.63 24.21 14.97
N ARG A 54 6.88 24.69 15.10
CA ARG A 54 8.11 23.87 15.07
C ARG A 54 8.12 22.71 16.07
N LYS A 55 7.72 22.95 17.32
CA LYS A 55 7.77 21.92 18.37
C LYS A 55 6.87 20.71 18.01
N MET A 56 5.59 20.98 17.76
CA MET A 56 4.61 19.96 17.34
C MET A 56 5.02 19.27 16.05
N SER A 57 5.64 20.01 15.14
CA SER A 57 6.01 19.49 13.83
C SER A 57 7.21 18.54 13.89
N GLU A 58 8.19 18.80 14.76
CA GLU A 58 9.28 17.87 15.06
C GLU A 58 8.77 16.58 15.73
N GLU A 59 7.86 16.69 16.70
CA GLU A 59 7.28 15.56 17.43
C GLU A 59 6.49 14.65 16.47
N ARG A 60 5.64 15.24 15.62
CA ARG A 60 4.89 14.52 14.59
C ARG A 60 5.80 13.89 13.54
N SER A 61 6.85 14.58 13.11
CA SER A 61 7.83 14.03 12.16
C SER A 61 8.52 12.78 12.73
N ARG A 62 8.90 12.81 14.01
CA ARG A 62 9.52 11.65 14.68
C ARG A 62 8.56 10.49 14.80
N ALA A 63 7.32 10.74 15.20
CA ALA A 63 6.30 9.69 15.28
C ALA A 63 6.00 9.06 13.91
N LEU A 64 6.09 9.83 12.81
CA LEU A 64 5.93 9.29 11.46
C LEU A 64 7.16 8.49 10.98
N MET A 65 8.38 8.87 11.38
CA MET A 65 9.59 8.11 11.07
C MET A 65 9.54 6.67 11.60
N GLU A 66 8.97 6.46 12.80
CA GLU A 66 8.77 5.10 13.33
C GLU A 66 7.86 4.25 12.45
N VAL A 67 6.84 4.86 11.84
CA VAL A 67 5.96 4.18 10.88
C VAL A 67 6.71 3.89 9.59
N ILE A 68 7.50 4.84 9.09
CA ILE A 68 8.35 4.66 7.90
C ILE A 68 9.29 3.47 8.09
N TYR A 69 9.97 3.35 9.23
CA TYR A 69 10.85 2.20 9.49
C TYR A 69 10.11 0.86 9.44
N LYS A 70 8.88 0.80 9.95
CA LYS A 70 8.04 -0.41 9.88
C LYS A 70 7.61 -0.71 8.44
N VAL A 71 7.29 0.31 7.65
CA VAL A 71 6.96 0.15 6.22
C VAL A 71 8.17 -0.36 5.45
N ILE A 72 9.37 0.17 5.69
CA ILE A 72 10.61 -0.33 5.08
C ILE A 72 10.86 -1.80 5.44
N ALA A 73 10.63 -2.18 6.70
CA ALA A 73 10.76 -3.58 7.13
C ALA A 73 9.78 -4.49 6.39
N TRP A 74 8.54 -4.02 6.19
CA TRP A 74 7.53 -4.72 5.39
C TRP A 74 7.90 -4.81 3.90
N GLU A 75 8.37 -3.72 3.29
CA GLU A 75 8.85 -3.70 1.88
C GLU A 75 10.00 -4.67 1.65
N LYS A 76 10.89 -4.83 2.65
CA LYS A 76 11.98 -5.81 2.62
C LYS A 76 11.54 -7.25 2.94
N GLY A 77 10.25 -7.47 3.21
CA GLY A 77 9.70 -8.79 3.54
C GLY A 77 10.04 -9.29 4.95
N ALA A 78 10.49 -8.42 5.85
CA ALA A 78 10.78 -8.79 7.24
C ALA A 78 9.50 -8.97 8.08
N THR A 79 8.37 -8.41 7.63
CA THR A 79 7.06 -8.58 8.25
C THR A 79 6.02 -8.97 7.19
N LEU A 80 5.03 -9.78 7.61
CA LEU A 80 3.97 -10.28 6.73
C LEU A 80 2.76 -9.33 6.63
N GLU A 81 2.66 -8.36 7.53
CA GLU A 81 1.52 -7.45 7.63
C GLU A 81 1.99 -6.00 7.50
N HIS A 82 1.24 -5.20 6.76
CA HIS A 82 1.53 -3.77 6.64
C HIS A 82 1.20 -3.05 7.95
N PRO A 83 2.10 -2.20 8.49
CA PRO A 83 1.94 -1.57 9.81
C PRO A 83 0.74 -0.62 9.91
N VAL A 84 0.26 -0.08 8.78
CA VAL A 84 -0.89 0.83 8.71
C VAL A 84 -2.13 0.16 8.09
N LEU A 85 -1.93 -0.90 7.29
CA LEU A 85 -2.98 -1.52 6.47
C LEU A 85 -2.94 -3.05 6.58
N PRO A 86 -3.27 -3.65 7.74
CA PRO A 86 -3.06 -5.08 7.98
C PRO A 86 -3.71 -5.99 6.92
N LYS A 87 -4.87 -5.58 6.37
CA LYS A 87 -5.62 -6.29 5.31
C LYS A 87 -4.88 -6.40 3.96
N LEU A 88 -3.80 -5.64 3.79
CA LEU A 88 -2.99 -5.65 2.58
C LEU A 88 -2.12 -6.91 2.49
N GLY A 89 -1.76 -7.51 3.62
CA GLY A 89 -0.89 -8.67 3.69
C GLY A 89 0.57 -8.36 3.37
N SER A 90 1.28 -9.34 2.81
CA SER A 90 2.72 -9.23 2.51
C SER A 90 2.99 -8.24 1.37
N TYR A 91 4.18 -7.61 1.34
CA TYR A 91 4.54 -6.67 0.28
C TYR A 91 4.44 -7.25 -1.15
N PRO A 92 4.89 -8.51 -1.42
CA PRO A 92 4.70 -9.13 -2.72
C PRO A 92 3.23 -9.23 -3.15
N ASP A 93 2.32 -9.52 -2.23
CA ASP A 93 0.87 -9.61 -2.54
C ASP A 93 0.23 -8.23 -2.73
N ALA A 94 0.68 -7.24 -1.95
CA ALA A 94 0.27 -5.85 -2.13
C ALA A 94 0.68 -5.29 -3.51
N LYS A 95 1.92 -5.57 -3.96
CA LYS A 95 2.42 -5.13 -5.27
C LYS A 95 1.63 -5.76 -6.43
N LYS A 96 1.24 -7.03 -6.31
CA LYS A 96 0.37 -7.69 -7.30
C LYS A 96 -0.99 -7.02 -7.43
N ARG A 97 -1.55 -6.48 -6.34
CA ARG A 97 -2.84 -5.75 -6.36
C ARG A 97 -2.74 -4.37 -7.02
N LYS A 98 -1.58 -3.68 -6.94
CA LYS A 98 -1.34 -2.41 -7.66
C LYS A 98 -1.27 -2.56 -9.19
N LEU A 99 -1.10 -3.78 -9.70
CA LEU A 99 -1.16 -4.06 -11.14
C LEU A 99 -2.53 -4.68 -11.46
N PRO A 100 -3.61 -3.89 -11.68
CA PRO A 100 -4.80 -4.41 -12.32
C PRO A 100 -4.49 -4.62 -13.80
N GLY A 101 -3.82 -5.72 -14.10
CA GLY A 101 -3.43 -6.07 -15.45
C GLY A 101 -2.45 -7.23 -15.46
N GLN A 102 -2.96 -8.42 -15.82
CA GLN A 102 -2.20 -9.60 -16.26
C GLN A 102 -1.78 -10.60 -15.17
N ALA A 103 -2.58 -11.67 -15.01
CA ALA A 103 -2.23 -13.00 -15.53
C ALA A 103 -3.10 -14.10 -14.90
N HIS A 104 -4.35 -14.23 -15.36
CA HIS A 104 -4.96 -15.57 -15.46
C HIS A 104 -4.57 -16.18 -16.81
N ALA A 105 -3.26 -16.45 -16.98
CA ALA A 105 -2.83 -17.46 -17.94
C ALA A 105 -3.09 -18.81 -17.29
N ARG A 106 -4.31 -19.36 -17.47
CA ARG A 106 -4.55 -20.78 -17.24
C ARG A 106 -3.67 -21.55 -18.24
N PRO A 107 -2.87 -22.54 -17.82
CA PRO A 107 -2.23 -23.42 -18.79
C PRO A 107 -3.33 -24.27 -19.43
N LEU A 108 -3.66 -23.98 -20.70
CA LEU A 108 -4.41 -24.91 -21.52
C LEU A 108 -3.42 -26.03 -21.90
N HIS A 109 -3.56 -27.19 -21.27
CA HIS A 109 -2.84 -28.38 -21.69
C HIS A 109 -3.18 -28.66 -23.16
N THR A 110 -2.23 -28.37 -24.05
CA THR A 110 -2.19 -28.89 -25.41
C THR A 110 -1.94 -30.40 -25.33
N ALA A 111 -2.98 -31.18 -25.58
CA ALA A 111 -2.83 -32.57 -26.02
C ALA A 111 -3.45 -32.67 -27.42
N LEU A 112 -2.57 -32.52 -28.40
CA LEU A 112 -2.80 -32.81 -29.81
C LEU A 112 -2.91 -34.35 -29.96
N GLY A 113 -4.04 -34.84 -30.47
CA GLY A 113 -4.27 -36.26 -30.69
C GLY A 113 -5.32 -36.49 -31.77
N ALA A 114 -4.82 -36.86 -32.94
CA ALA A 114 -5.51 -37.10 -34.21
C ALA A 114 -6.85 -37.86 -34.12
N GLY A 115 -7.76 -37.51 -35.04
CA GLY A 115 -9.09 -38.09 -35.11
C GLY A 115 -9.18 -39.44 -35.80
N ALA A 116 -10.37 -40.03 -35.72
CA ALA A 116 -10.97 -40.85 -36.77
C ALA A 116 -12.47 -41.01 -36.47
N LYS A 117 -13.28 -40.84 -37.52
CA LYS A 117 -14.69 -41.20 -37.58
C LYS A 117 -14.87 -42.71 -37.29
N MET A 118 -16.02 -43.12 -36.74
CA MET A 118 -17.03 -43.97 -37.42
C MET A 118 -18.19 -44.34 -36.46
N PRO A 119 -19.42 -44.57 -36.96
CA PRO A 119 -20.62 -44.78 -36.16
C PRO A 119 -21.07 -46.27 -36.04
N VAL A 120 -21.97 -46.50 -35.06
CA VAL A 120 -22.99 -47.58 -34.91
C VAL A 120 -22.55 -49.04 -34.65
N LEU A 121 -23.03 -49.56 -33.52
CA LEU A 121 -23.36 -50.96 -33.19
C LEU A 121 -24.56 -50.86 -32.20
N HIS A 122 -25.66 -51.60 -32.22
CA HIS A 122 -26.06 -52.85 -32.89
C HIS A 122 -27.60 -52.85 -32.98
#